data_AF-U4L4X7-F1
#
_entry.id   AF-U4L4X7-F1
#
_cell.length_a   1.000
_cell.length_b   1.000
_cell.length_c   1.000
_cell.angle_alpha   90.00
_cell.angle_beta   90.00
_cell.angle_gamma   90.00
#
_symmetry.space_group_name_H-M   'P 1'
#
loop_
_entity.id
_entity.type
_entity.pdbx_description
1 polymer ?
#
loop_
_entity_poly.entity_id
_entity_poly.type
_entity_poly.pdbx_seq_one_letter_code
_entity_poly.pdbx_strand_id
1 'polypeptide(L)'
;MHFLSILLTAALASAQCAPNPTPRVDANINTPFAVEVHNASYPAIHNRRLNFWKAGGGDNHLYLSPAGDSISNHTLVAGVLTNIEPTFNNVTIRAVINGEYTARDNTTKIFMTQRGDPRAYFDVYDGCNPDTGAAQLILRLKNGDKVCVRPASGPRDEFRYSGNGNTLDAGCVHVDLGVVVTPVLVPAVLKV
;
A
#
# COMPACT_ATOMS: atom_id res chain seq x y z
N MET A 1 1.66 -58.20 -21.85
CA MET A 1 2.67 -57.60 -20.96
C MET A 1 2.31 -56.14 -20.79
N HIS A 2 2.11 -55.73 -19.53
CA HIS A 2 1.58 -54.44 -19.11
C HIS A 2 2.66 -53.36 -19.24
N PHE A 3 2.34 -52.19 -19.80
CA PHE A 3 3.13 -50.98 -19.58
C PHE A 3 2.29 -50.02 -18.74
N LEU A 4 2.68 -49.95 -17.48
CA LEU A 4 2.15 -49.06 -16.45
C LEU A 4 2.71 -47.66 -16.70
N SER A 5 1.89 -46.74 -17.20
CA SER A 5 2.26 -45.33 -17.32
C SER A 5 2.29 -44.69 -15.93
N ILE A 6 3.48 -44.40 -15.43
CA ILE A 6 3.69 -43.68 -14.16
C ILE A 6 3.44 -42.18 -14.44
N LEU A 7 2.31 -41.66 -13.95
CA LEU A 7 2.06 -40.23 -13.82
C LEU A 7 2.97 -39.67 -12.74
N LEU A 8 3.98 -38.90 -13.14
CA LEU A 8 4.84 -38.14 -12.23
C LEU A 8 4.12 -36.84 -11.87
N THR A 9 3.32 -36.86 -10.79
CA THR A 9 2.80 -35.65 -10.16
C THR A 9 3.93 -34.98 -9.39
N ALA A 10 4.61 -34.03 -10.04
CA ALA A 10 5.49 -33.11 -9.34
C ALA A 10 4.64 -32.21 -8.43
N ALA A 11 4.51 -32.60 -7.16
CA ALA A 11 4.04 -31.70 -6.11
C ALA A 11 5.11 -30.59 -5.95
N LEU A 12 4.94 -29.48 -6.65
CA LEU A 12 5.59 -28.24 -6.29
C LEU A 12 5.07 -27.90 -4.89
N ALA A 13 5.85 -28.22 -3.86
CA ALA A 13 5.68 -27.64 -2.55
C ALA A 13 5.87 -26.13 -2.73
N SER A 14 4.78 -25.40 -2.95
CA SER A 14 4.79 -23.95 -2.85
C SER A 14 5.34 -23.63 -1.48
N ALA A 15 6.54 -23.05 -1.41
CA ALA A 15 7.09 -22.55 -0.15
C ALA A 15 6.04 -21.59 0.40
N GLN A 16 5.30 -22.05 1.40
CA GLN A 16 4.19 -21.29 1.95
C GLN A 16 4.83 -20.12 2.68
N CYS A 17 4.57 -18.91 2.18
CA CYS A 17 5.15 -17.72 2.77
C CYS A 17 4.83 -17.68 4.27
N ALA A 18 5.85 -17.42 5.09
CA ALA A 18 5.72 -17.24 6.52
C ALA A 18 5.91 -15.76 6.84
N PRO A 19 4.87 -15.04 7.29
CA PRO A 19 4.99 -13.63 7.62
C PRO A 19 5.88 -13.46 8.86
N ASN A 20 6.76 -12.47 8.85
CA ASN A 20 7.54 -12.06 10.00
C ASN A 20 6.74 -11.05 10.83
N PRO A 21 6.45 -11.34 12.11
CA PRO A 21 5.71 -10.41 12.97
C PRO A 21 6.54 -9.19 13.40
N THR A 22 7.85 -9.18 13.18
CA THR A 22 8.74 -8.07 13.51
C THR A 22 9.00 -7.22 12.27
N PRO A 23 8.90 -5.89 12.35
CA PRO A 23 9.22 -5.03 11.23
C PRO A 23 10.72 -5.09 10.92
N ARG A 24 11.06 -4.86 9.66
CA ARG A 24 12.44 -4.70 9.20
C ARG A 24 13.09 -3.51 9.90
N VAL A 25 14.38 -3.64 10.18
CA VAL A 25 15.21 -2.56 10.72
C VAL A 25 15.35 -1.43 9.70
N ASP A 26 15.52 -1.76 8.42
CA ASP A 26 15.55 -0.80 7.33
C ASP A 26 14.13 -0.53 6.81
N ALA A 27 13.70 0.73 6.94
CA ALA A 27 12.40 1.22 6.48
C ALA A 27 12.49 1.95 5.13
N ASN A 28 13.49 1.63 4.30
CA ASN A 28 13.62 2.14 2.94
C ASN A 28 13.19 1.11 1.89
N ILE A 29 12.51 1.60 0.86
CA ILE A 29 12.17 0.84 -0.35
C ILE A 29 12.45 1.76 -1.54
N ASN A 30 13.61 1.58 -2.16
CA ASN A 30 14.12 2.47 -3.21
C ASN A 30 13.59 2.09 -4.61
N THR A 31 13.14 0.85 -4.79
CA THR A 31 12.52 0.40 -6.03
C THR A 31 11.11 0.98 -6.16
N PRO A 32 10.75 1.57 -7.31
CA PRO A 32 9.39 2.05 -7.56
C PRO A 32 8.31 0.97 -7.34
N PHE A 33 7.24 1.32 -6.61
CA PHE A 33 6.12 0.42 -6.34
C PHE A 33 4.75 1.11 -6.39
N ALA A 34 3.71 0.30 -6.63
CA ALA A 34 2.33 0.64 -6.34
C ALA A 34 1.94 0.15 -4.95
N VAL A 35 0.95 0.80 -4.35
CA VAL A 35 0.34 0.39 -3.08
C VAL A 35 -1.00 -0.27 -3.35
N GLU A 36 -1.21 -1.44 -2.76
CA GLU A 36 -2.43 -2.23 -2.87
C GLU A 36 -3.03 -2.46 -1.48
N VAL A 37 -4.36 -2.45 -1.37
CA VAL A 37 -5.06 -2.68 -0.10
C VAL A 37 -5.32 -4.15 0.14
N HIS A 38 -4.88 -4.64 1.31
CA HIS A 38 -5.14 -6.00 1.78
C HIS A 38 -6.11 -6.00 2.96
N ASN A 39 -7.31 -6.53 2.70
CA ASN A 39 -8.29 -6.92 3.71
C ASN A 39 -9.25 -7.93 3.07
N ALA A 40 -8.93 -9.21 3.14
CA ALA A 40 -9.73 -10.28 2.55
C ALA A 40 -11.15 -10.39 3.16
N SER A 41 -11.34 -9.89 4.39
CA SER A 41 -12.66 -9.82 5.03
C SER A 41 -13.53 -8.68 4.50
N TYR A 42 -12.98 -7.77 3.70
CA TYR A 42 -13.72 -6.69 3.03
C TYR A 42 -13.45 -6.66 1.51
N PRO A 43 -14.08 -7.57 0.75
CA PRO A 43 -13.79 -7.76 -0.68
C PRO A 43 -14.02 -6.51 -1.55
N ALA A 44 -14.91 -5.61 -1.14
CA ALA A 44 -15.22 -4.40 -1.90
C ALA A 44 -14.04 -3.41 -1.99
N ILE A 45 -13.03 -3.53 -1.11
CA ILE A 45 -11.79 -2.75 -1.22
C ILE A 45 -10.52 -3.57 -1.40
N HIS A 46 -10.60 -4.88 -1.17
CA HIS A 46 -9.46 -5.76 -1.32
C HIS A 46 -8.88 -5.72 -2.74
N ASN A 47 -7.55 -5.68 -2.85
CA ASN A 47 -6.78 -5.63 -4.10
C ASN A 47 -6.99 -4.37 -4.94
N ARG A 48 -7.70 -3.36 -4.42
CA ARG A 48 -7.74 -2.05 -5.06
C ARG A 48 -6.44 -1.31 -4.76
N ARG A 49 -5.99 -0.54 -5.75
CA ARG A 49 -4.74 0.22 -5.66
C ARG A 49 -4.99 1.63 -5.19
N LEU A 50 -4.01 2.17 -4.48
CA LEU A 50 -3.94 3.59 -4.19
C LEU A 50 -3.69 4.34 -5.51
N ASN A 51 -4.50 5.36 -5.73
CA ASN A 51 -4.43 6.31 -6.82
C ASN A 51 -4.26 7.73 -6.28
N PHE A 52 -3.74 8.62 -7.13
CA PHE A 52 -3.66 10.05 -6.84
C PHE A 52 -4.85 10.79 -7.40
N TRP A 53 -5.41 11.68 -6.60
CA TRP A 53 -6.32 12.70 -7.08
C TRP A 53 -5.71 14.06 -6.79
N LYS A 54 -5.31 14.77 -7.84
CA LYS A 54 -4.71 16.10 -7.72
C LYS A 54 -5.66 17.06 -7.03
N ALA A 55 -5.17 17.71 -5.98
CA ALA A 55 -5.82 18.80 -5.30
C ALA A 55 -5.06 20.12 -5.59
N GLY A 56 -5.60 21.24 -5.12
CA GLY A 56 -4.92 22.53 -5.25
C GLY A 56 -3.58 22.53 -4.49
N GLY A 57 -2.62 23.35 -4.95
CA GLY A 57 -1.38 23.61 -4.21
C GLY A 57 -0.30 22.51 -4.28
N GLY A 58 -0.41 21.57 -5.22
CA GLY A 58 0.56 20.46 -5.37
C GLY A 58 0.32 19.28 -4.45
N ASP A 59 -0.84 19.23 -3.81
CA ASP A 59 -1.27 18.12 -2.97
C ASP A 59 -1.88 17.00 -3.82
N ASN A 60 -1.61 15.76 -3.43
CA ASN A 60 -2.27 14.58 -3.98
C ASN A 60 -3.07 13.88 -2.90
N HIS A 61 -4.38 13.88 -3.05
CA HIS A 61 -5.26 13.09 -2.21
C HIS A 61 -5.12 11.62 -2.59
N LEU A 62 -5.17 10.76 -1.58
CA LEU A 62 -5.10 9.31 -1.75
C LEU A 62 -6.51 8.76 -1.82
N TYR A 63 -6.84 8.11 -2.93
CA TYR A 63 -8.10 7.40 -3.10
C TYR A 63 -7.86 6.00 -3.64
N LEU A 64 -8.82 5.10 -3.46
CA LEU A 64 -8.77 3.80 -4.12
C LEU A 64 -9.24 3.87 -5.57
N SER A 65 -8.50 3.19 -6.46
CA SER A 65 -8.91 2.89 -7.82
C SER A 65 -10.36 2.38 -7.84
N PRO A 66 -11.22 2.78 -8.78
CA PRO A 66 -10.89 3.52 -10.00
C PRO A 66 -10.83 5.05 -9.81
N ALA A 67 -11.03 5.58 -8.60
CA ALA A 67 -10.99 7.02 -8.39
C ALA A 67 -9.55 7.54 -8.45
N GLY A 68 -9.31 8.57 -9.27
CA GLY A 68 -8.01 9.20 -9.44
C GLY A 68 -7.11 8.49 -10.45
N ASP A 69 -5.93 9.04 -10.66
CA ASP A 69 -4.92 8.57 -11.59
C ASP A 69 -4.10 7.43 -10.96
N SER A 70 -3.85 6.38 -11.75
CA SER A 70 -3.04 5.24 -11.30
C SER A 70 -1.60 5.66 -11.03
N ILE A 71 -1.02 5.15 -9.94
CA ILE A 71 0.33 5.47 -9.50
C ILE A 71 1.08 4.20 -9.08
N SER A 72 2.33 4.07 -9.55
CA SER A 72 3.17 2.88 -9.32
C SER A 72 4.64 3.20 -9.12
N ASN A 73 4.97 4.47 -8.90
CA ASN A 73 6.33 4.99 -8.74
C ASN A 73 6.61 5.51 -7.33
N HIS A 74 5.89 5.02 -6.32
CA HIS A 74 6.22 5.34 -4.94
C HIS A 74 7.58 4.75 -4.56
N THR A 75 8.24 5.44 -3.65
CA THR A 75 9.36 4.90 -2.86
C THR A 75 9.03 5.06 -1.38
N LEU A 76 9.75 4.36 -0.51
CA LEU A 76 9.69 4.56 0.93
C LEU A 76 11.05 5.09 1.38
N VAL A 77 11.06 6.30 1.96
CA VAL A 77 12.29 6.96 2.43
C VAL A 77 12.15 7.23 3.91
N ALA A 78 13.01 6.62 4.72
CA ALA A 78 12.96 6.67 6.18
C ALA A 78 11.57 6.36 6.75
N GLY A 79 10.89 5.35 6.18
CA GLY A 79 9.54 4.95 6.58
C GLY A 79 8.42 5.87 6.07
N VAL A 80 8.68 6.85 5.21
CA VAL A 80 7.65 7.76 4.69
C VAL A 80 7.42 7.51 3.19
N LEU A 81 6.16 7.26 2.82
CA LEU A 81 5.77 7.09 1.42
C LEU A 81 6.09 8.39 0.66
N THR A 82 6.89 8.26 -0.39
CA THR A 82 7.49 9.38 -1.13
C THR A 82 7.21 9.22 -2.62
N ASN A 83 6.92 10.33 -3.31
CA ASN A 83 6.72 10.36 -4.76
C ASN A 83 7.19 11.72 -5.32
N ILE A 84 7.25 11.85 -6.64
CA ILE A 84 7.52 13.09 -7.37
C ILE A 84 6.22 13.56 -8.03
N GLU A 85 5.82 14.81 -7.77
CA GLU A 85 4.70 15.44 -8.47
C GLU A 85 5.21 16.25 -9.68
N PRO A 86 5.01 15.77 -10.91
CA PRO A 86 5.58 16.42 -12.10
C PRO A 86 4.90 17.75 -12.44
N THR A 87 3.64 17.96 -12.05
CA THR A 87 2.86 19.16 -12.42
C THR A 87 3.34 20.42 -11.71
N PHE A 88 4.06 20.27 -10.58
CA PHE A 88 4.53 21.38 -9.76
C PHE A 88 6.06 21.35 -9.66
N ASN A 89 6.77 21.47 -10.79
CA ASN A 89 8.24 21.51 -10.85
C ASN A 89 8.95 20.26 -10.31
N ASN A 90 8.39 19.06 -10.53
CA ASN A 90 8.98 17.79 -10.07
C ASN A 90 9.29 17.79 -8.56
N VAL A 91 8.42 18.38 -7.74
CA VAL A 91 8.62 18.44 -6.30
C VAL A 91 8.45 17.08 -5.66
N THR A 92 9.26 16.80 -4.64
CA THR A 92 9.08 15.63 -3.79
C THR A 92 7.90 15.84 -2.87
N ILE A 93 6.91 14.96 -2.98
CA ILE A 93 5.76 14.90 -2.10
C ILE A 93 5.87 13.68 -1.18
N ARG A 94 5.41 13.82 0.06
CA ARG A 94 5.46 12.77 1.08
C ARG A 94 4.12 12.61 1.76
N ALA A 95 3.79 11.38 2.16
CA ALA A 95 2.58 11.10 2.90
C ALA A 95 2.59 11.78 4.28
N VAL A 96 1.49 12.47 4.57
CA VAL A 96 1.29 13.26 5.80
C VAL A 96 -0.06 12.95 6.41
N ILE A 97 -0.19 13.21 7.71
CA ILE A 97 -1.42 13.09 8.48
C ILE A 97 -1.86 14.51 8.85
N ASN A 98 -2.75 15.10 8.04
CA ASN A 98 -3.21 16.48 8.25
C ASN A 98 -4.45 16.79 7.38
N GLY A 99 -4.76 18.08 7.23
CA GLY A 99 -5.65 18.64 6.21
C GLY A 99 -7.12 18.58 6.61
N GLU A 100 -7.58 17.41 7.03
CA GLU A 100 -8.96 17.20 7.44
C GLU A 100 -9.05 16.20 8.59
N TYR A 101 -9.42 16.70 9.78
CA TYR A 101 -9.82 15.89 10.92
C TYR A 101 -11.34 15.73 10.93
N THR A 102 -11.82 14.51 11.17
CA THR A 102 -13.25 14.23 11.33
C THR A 102 -13.53 13.77 12.75
N ALA A 103 -14.21 14.64 13.52
CA ALA A 103 -14.48 14.39 14.94
C ALA A 103 -15.39 13.19 15.20
N ARG A 104 -16.30 12.89 14.28
CA ARG A 104 -17.28 11.80 14.44
C ARG A 104 -16.62 10.44 14.60
N ASP A 105 -15.56 10.18 13.83
CA ASP A 105 -14.85 8.91 13.81
C ASP A 105 -13.40 9.04 14.29
N ASN A 106 -13.01 10.24 14.72
CA ASN A 106 -11.68 10.55 15.26
C ASN A 106 -10.54 10.14 14.31
N THR A 107 -10.74 10.39 13.00
CA THR A 107 -9.73 10.11 11.98
C THR A 107 -9.22 11.38 11.32
N THR A 108 -7.98 11.34 10.85
CA THR A 108 -7.35 12.44 10.10
C THR A 108 -6.99 11.98 8.70
N LYS A 109 -7.13 12.83 7.70
CA LYS A 109 -6.81 12.48 6.31
C LYS A 109 -5.31 12.18 6.11
N ILE A 110 -5.04 11.18 5.28
CA ILE A 110 -3.69 10.93 4.73
C ILE A 110 -3.69 11.42 3.28
N PHE A 111 -2.74 12.29 2.97
CA PHE A 111 -2.52 12.80 1.61
C PHE A 111 -1.02 13.01 1.40
N MET A 112 -0.60 13.32 0.18
CA MET A 112 0.79 13.59 -0.14
C MET A 112 1.01 15.05 -0.49
N THR A 113 2.03 15.65 0.09
CA THR A 113 2.37 17.06 -0.11
C THR A 113 3.86 17.31 0.01
N GLN A 114 4.33 18.42 -0.57
CA GLN A 114 5.69 18.93 -0.37
C GLN A 114 5.87 19.64 0.98
N ARG A 115 4.75 20.02 1.64
CA ARG A 115 4.79 20.73 2.92
C ARG A 115 5.42 19.90 4.04
N GLY A 116 5.82 20.59 5.10
CA GLY A 116 6.43 20.03 6.32
C GLY A 116 5.44 19.44 7.32
N ASP A 117 4.21 19.11 6.90
CA ASP A 117 3.16 18.56 7.76
C ASP A 117 3.61 17.24 8.44
N PRO A 118 3.00 16.86 9.59
CA PRO A 118 3.33 15.62 10.28
C PRO A 118 3.30 14.40 9.34
N ARG A 119 4.40 13.64 9.29
CA ARG A 119 4.54 12.53 8.34
C ARG A 119 3.76 11.30 8.79
N ALA A 120 3.19 10.59 7.83
CA ALA A 120 2.72 9.22 8.03
C ALA A 120 3.94 8.28 7.99
N TYR A 121 4.40 7.83 9.15
CA TYR A 121 5.49 6.87 9.24
C TYR A 121 4.94 5.44 9.20
N PHE A 122 5.58 4.64 8.36
CA PHE A 122 5.30 3.23 8.19
C PHE A 122 6.48 2.38 8.65
N ASP A 123 6.16 1.26 9.27
CA ASP A 123 7.05 0.12 9.41
C ASP A 123 6.87 -0.83 8.22
N VAL A 124 7.94 -1.53 7.85
CA VAL A 124 7.95 -2.48 6.73
C VAL A 124 8.02 -3.90 7.29
N TYR A 125 7.11 -4.76 6.87
CA TYR A 125 7.07 -6.17 7.28
C TYR A 125 7.34 -7.08 6.09
N ASP A 126 8.08 -8.15 6.35
CA ASP A 126 8.08 -9.32 5.47
C ASP A 126 6.76 -10.07 5.68
N GLY A 127 5.85 -9.96 4.71
CA GLY A 127 4.53 -10.56 4.77
C GLY A 127 4.25 -11.44 3.57
N CYS A 128 2.97 -11.78 3.44
CA CYS A 128 2.48 -12.65 2.38
C CYS A 128 1.28 -11.99 1.73
N ASN A 129 1.21 -12.08 0.40
CA ASN A 129 0.01 -11.74 -0.32
C ASN A 129 -1.13 -12.67 0.16
N PRO A 130 -2.27 -12.13 0.60
CA PRO A 130 -3.31 -12.92 1.26
C PRO A 130 -4.04 -13.89 0.32
N ASP A 131 -4.02 -13.64 -0.99
CA ASP A 131 -4.70 -14.51 -1.97
C ASP A 131 -3.78 -15.59 -2.52
N THR A 132 -2.53 -15.23 -2.81
CA THR A 132 -1.58 -16.11 -3.50
C THR A 132 -0.62 -16.82 -2.55
N GLY A 133 -0.49 -16.34 -1.31
CA GLY A 133 0.52 -16.82 -0.37
C GLY A 133 1.95 -16.53 -0.82
N ALA A 134 2.17 -15.68 -1.84
CA ALA A 134 3.49 -15.27 -2.28
C ALA A 134 4.11 -14.25 -1.30
N ALA A 135 5.43 -14.28 -1.15
CA ALA A 135 6.13 -13.30 -0.32
C ALA A 135 5.93 -11.88 -0.86
N GLN A 136 5.61 -10.94 0.03
CA GLN A 136 5.35 -9.55 -0.31
C GLN A 136 5.71 -8.63 0.86
N LEU A 137 6.15 -7.40 0.59
CA LEU A 137 6.33 -6.41 1.64
C LEU A 137 4.99 -5.79 2.01
N ILE A 138 4.75 -5.63 3.30
CA ILE A 138 3.54 -5.02 3.85
C ILE A 138 3.94 -3.77 4.63
N LEU A 139 3.26 -2.65 4.37
CA LEU A 139 3.41 -1.42 5.13
C LEU A 139 2.29 -1.30 6.16
N ARG A 140 2.67 -0.96 7.39
CA ARG A 140 1.74 -0.63 8.48
C ARG A 140 2.20 0.67 9.11
N LEU A 141 1.26 1.48 9.60
CA LEU A 141 1.66 2.68 10.34
C LEU A 141 2.37 2.30 11.64
N LYS A 142 3.32 3.13 12.06
CA LYS A 142 4.06 2.93 13.32
C LYS A 142 3.15 3.00 14.53
N ASN A 143 3.67 2.59 15.69
CA ASN A 143 3.03 2.72 17.00
C ASN A 143 1.67 2.01 17.16
N GLY A 144 1.35 1.07 16.26
CA GLY A 144 0.06 0.39 16.25
C GLY A 144 -1.09 1.22 15.68
N ASP A 145 -0.77 2.36 15.06
CA ASP A 145 -1.75 3.17 14.32
C ASP A 145 -2.25 2.40 13.08
N LYS A 146 -3.41 2.78 12.57
CA LYS A 146 -4.08 2.05 11.50
C LYS A 146 -4.39 2.94 10.32
N VAL A 147 -4.14 2.40 9.12
CA VAL A 147 -4.68 2.97 7.89
C VAL A 147 -6.15 2.56 7.83
N CYS A 148 -7.02 3.56 7.88
CA CYS A 148 -8.44 3.43 7.62
C CYS A 148 -8.72 3.77 6.15
N VAL A 149 -9.49 2.93 5.49
CA VAL A 149 -10.15 3.27 4.24
C VAL A 149 -11.64 3.42 4.51
N ARG A 150 -12.22 4.53 4.06
CA ARG A 150 -13.66 4.80 4.22
C ARG A 150 -14.23 5.55 3.01
N PRO A 151 -15.56 5.49 2.80
CA PRO A 151 -16.22 6.30 1.79
C PRO A 151 -15.99 7.80 2.00
N ALA A 152 -15.77 8.51 0.90
CA ALA A 152 -15.71 9.96 0.81
C ALA A 152 -16.88 10.49 -0.05
N SER A 153 -16.88 11.76 -0.42
CA SER A 153 -17.92 12.30 -1.32
C SER A 153 -17.87 11.65 -2.70
N GLY A 154 -19.04 11.25 -3.21
CA GLY A 154 -19.16 10.51 -4.47
C GLY A 154 -18.74 9.04 -4.36
N PRO A 155 -18.46 8.36 -5.48
CA PRO A 155 -18.06 6.95 -5.50
C PRO A 155 -16.55 6.81 -5.22
N ARG A 156 -16.06 7.35 -4.09
CA ARG A 156 -14.64 7.41 -3.75
C ARG A 156 -14.41 6.87 -2.35
N ASP A 157 -13.29 6.17 -2.16
CA ASP A 157 -12.82 5.71 -0.85
C ASP A 157 -11.46 6.35 -0.58
N GLU A 158 -11.34 7.04 0.55
CA GLU A 158 -10.12 7.78 0.91
C GLU A 158 -9.34 7.11 2.03
N PHE A 159 -8.05 7.41 2.08
CA PHE A 159 -7.14 6.95 3.12
C PHE A 159 -7.13 7.93 4.31
N ARG A 160 -7.28 7.36 5.49
CA ARG A 160 -7.31 8.06 6.78
C ARG A 160 -6.34 7.40 7.75
N TYR A 161 -5.80 8.21 8.63
CA TYR A 161 -5.12 7.82 9.85
C TYR A 161 -6.16 7.61 10.94
N SER A 162 -6.14 6.44 11.56
CA SER A 162 -6.83 6.17 12.82
C SER A 162 -5.79 5.82 13.87
N GLY A 163 -5.75 6.60 14.95
CA GLY A 163 -4.75 6.40 16.00
C GLY A 163 -4.96 5.08 16.74
N ASN A 164 -3.89 4.54 17.28
CA ASN A 164 -3.94 3.32 18.09
C ASN A 164 -4.95 3.49 19.24
N GLY A 165 -5.81 2.48 19.43
CA GLY A 165 -6.87 2.50 20.44
C GLY A 165 -8.09 3.37 20.11
N ASN A 166 -8.18 3.94 18.90
CA ASN A 166 -9.40 4.64 18.50
C ASN A 166 -10.59 3.66 18.44
N THR A 167 -11.67 4.01 19.14
CA THR A 167 -12.91 3.22 19.23
C THR A 167 -14.08 3.85 18.49
N LEU A 168 -13.91 5.05 17.93
CA LEU A 168 -14.96 5.81 17.24
C LEU A 168 -15.01 5.53 15.73
N ASP A 169 -14.04 4.78 15.20
CA ASP A 169 -13.84 4.58 13.77
C ASP A 169 -14.60 3.38 13.18
N ALA A 170 -15.80 3.09 13.67
CA ALA A 170 -16.60 1.96 13.18
C ALA A 170 -16.92 1.99 11.67
N GLY A 171 -16.82 3.17 11.03
CA GLY A 171 -16.96 3.34 9.58
C GLY A 171 -15.67 3.09 8.79
N CYS A 172 -14.58 2.74 9.46
CA CYS A 172 -13.28 2.48 8.85
C CYS A 172 -13.09 0.99 8.58
N VAL A 173 -12.64 0.70 7.37
CA VAL A 173 -12.03 -0.59 7.07
C VAL A 173 -10.53 -0.46 7.31
N HIS A 174 -10.01 -1.13 8.34
CA HIS A 174 -8.57 -1.16 8.59
C HIS A 174 -7.88 -2.07 7.59
N VAL A 175 -6.77 -1.61 7.04
CA VAL A 175 -6.09 -2.29 5.94
C VAL A 175 -4.60 -2.40 6.19
N ASP A 176 -4.03 -3.50 5.71
CA ASP A 176 -2.60 -3.59 5.44
C ASP A 176 -2.33 -3.06 4.02
N LEU A 177 -1.15 -2.47 3.80
CA LEU A 177 -0.77 -1.90 2.52
C LEU A 177 0.31 -2.77 1.86
N GLY A 178 -0.08 -3.56 0.85
CA GLY A 178 0.82 -4.37 0.06
C GLY A 178 1.67 -3.53 -0.90
N VAL A 179 2.98 -3.81 -0.91
CA VAL A 179 3.92 -3.24 -1.89
C VAL A 179 3.91 -4.11 -3.14
N VAL A 180 3.52 -3.52 -4.27
CA VAL A 180 3.51 -4.19 -5.58
C VAL A 180 4.60 -3.55 -6.44
N VAL A 181 5.75 -4.22 -6.53
CA VAL A 181 6.81 -3.79 -7.43
C VAL A 181 6.39 -4.05 -8.87
N THR A 182 6.49 -3.03 -9.72
CA THR A 182 6.30 -3.26 -11.16
C THR A 182 7.52 -4.06 -11.64
N PRO A 183 7.36 -5.25 -12.26
CA PRO A 183 8.51 -5.96 -12.79
C PRO A 183 9.18 -5.07 -13.83
N VAL A 184 10.47 -4.77 -13.61
CA VAL A 184 11.31 -4.21 -14.66
C VAL A 184 11.41 -5.31 -15.71
N LEU A 185 10.87 -5.09 -16.90
CA LEU A 185 11.16 -5.93 -18.05
C LEU A 185 12.67 -5.84 -18.30
N VAL A 186 13.44 -6.76 -17.73
CA VAL A 186 14.83 -6.95 -18.11
C VAL A 186 14.77 -7.49 -19.53
N PRO A 187 15.30 -6.79 -20.56
CA PRO A 187 15.41 -7.36 -21.88
C PRO A 187 16.21 -8.65 -21.73
N ALA A 188 15.64 -9.77 -22.17
CA ALA A 188 16.36 -11.04 -22.18
C ALA A 188 17.67 -10.82 -22.92
N VAL A 189 18.79 -10.86 -22.20
CA VAL A 189 20.11 -10.89 -22.82
C VAL A 189 20.14 -12.21 -23.58
N LEU A 190 19.99 -12.11 -24.90
CA LEU A 190 20.20 -13.22 -25.81
C LEU A 190 21.64 -13.67 -25.59
N LYS A 191 21.82 -14.79 -24.88
CA LYS A 191 23.11 -15.45 -24.84
C LYS A 191 23.36 -15.99 -26.25
N VAL A 192 24.24 -15.32 -26.97
CA VAL A 192 24.87 -15.82 -28.20
C VAL A 192 25.88 -16.88 -27.81
#